data_AF-A0A7W0UHR1-F1
#
_entry.id   AF-A0A7W0UHR1-F1
#
_cell.length_a   1.000
_cell.length_b   1.000
_cell.length_c   1.000
_cell.angle_alpha   90.00
_cell.angle_beta   90.00
_cell.angle_gamma   90.00
#
_symmetry.space_group_name_H-M   'P 1'
#
loop_
_entity.id
_entity.type
_entity.pdbx_description
1 polymer ?
#
loop_
_entity_poly.entity_id
_entity_poly.type
_entity_poly.pdbx_seq_one_letter_code
_entity_poly.pdbx_strand_id
1 'polypeptide(L)'
;VEARKEEDYPVVPVEQVDYMDVSPKQVVSVAGTLIPFLEHDDANRALMGSNMQRQAVPLLRPDSPIVGTGMEYQAARDSGQVVVAQQPGTVLSSTSHKITIQEDSGEIREYPMQKFRRSNQDTCINQRPIVKKGNRVESLEVIADSSSTDKGELALGQNVLVAFMPFDGGNYEDAILLSERLVREDVFTSIHIEKYETEARDTKLGPEEITRDIPNVGEDSLSDLDEGGVIRVGAEVRPNDILVGKVTPRGETELSAEERLLRAIFGEKAREVKDTSLRVPHGVHGKVIDVKQFRREDTELPAGVNQMVRVSIAQKRKISEGDKMAGRHGNKGVISRILPTEDMPYLPDGTPVDIILNPLGVPSRMNIGQLLETTLGWAASRRGIKIATPVFDGASEEQIRAELDGVGLPQDGKIYLYDGRTGERFDRPTVVGIIYMLKLAHLVEDKIHARSTGPYSLVTQQPLGGKAQFGGQRFGEMEVWALEAYGAANTLQEMLTVKSDDVVGRVKTYESIVKGEEIVEAGVPESFKVLVKELRSLGLSIEVINEDEETVDFSEDTSGDLLSKLDRINLSGFEKTEA
;
A
#
# COMPACT_ATOMS: atom_id res chain seq x y z
N VAL A 1 -33.87 -22.57 30.91
CA VAL A 1 -32.87 -22.33 29.84
C VAL A 1 -33.22 -21.00 29.20
N GLU A 2 -32.23 -20.14 28.98
CA GLU A 2 -32.46 -18.92 28.20
C GLU A 2 -32.72 -19.34 26.75
N ALA A 3 -33.87 -18.95 26.20
CA ALA A 3 -34.28 -19.28 24.86
C ALA A 3 -34.67 -18.00 24.11
N ARG A 4 -34.75 -18.07 22.79
CA ARG A 4 -35.24 -16.97 21.95
C ARG A 4 -36.62 -17.30 21.42
N LYS A 5 -37.58 -16.38 21.57
CA LYS A 5 -38.89 -16.45 20.93
C LYS A 5 -39.14 -15.13 20.21
N GLU A 6 -39.12 -15.16 18.87
CA GLU A 6 -39.20 -13.96 18.02
C GLU A 6 -38.07 -12.96 18.36
N GLU A 7 -38.42 -11.81 18.95
CA GLU A 7 -37.48 -10.77 19.41
C GLU A 7 -37.22 -10.81 20.92
N ASP A 8 -37.90 -11.69 21.66
CA ASP A 8 -37.77 -11.84 23.12
C ASP A 8 -36.77 -12.93 23.52
N TYR A 9 -36.18 -12.75 24.71
CA TYR A 9 -35.21 -13.67 25.32
C TYR A 9 -35.76 -14.25 26.66
N PRO A 10 -36.84 -15.05 26.63
CA PRO A 10 -37.41 -15.61 27.86
C PRO A 10 -36.56 -16.75 28.46
N VAL A 11 -36.62 -16.88 29.78
CA VAL A 11 -36.14 -18.09 30.47
C VAL A 11 -37.29 -19.09 30.55
N VAL A 12 -37.17 -20.21 29.84
CA VAL A 12 -38.23 -21.23 29.75
C VAL A 12 -37.78 -22.60 30.33
N PRO A 13 -38.73 -23.45 30.77
CA PRO A 13 -38.45 -24.85 31.08
C PRO A 13 -37.94 -25.63 29.86
N VAL A 14 -37.15 -26.68 30.08
CA VAL A 14 -36.52 -27.48 29.00
C VAL A 14 -37.58 -28.11 28.09
N GLU A 15 -38.75 -28.44 28.63
CA GLU A 15 -39.86 -29.07 27.92
C GLU A 15 -40.53 -28.15 26.89
N GLN A 16 -40.28 -26.83 26.96
CA GLN A 16 -40.82 -25.83 26.04
C GLN A 16 -39.82 -25.43 24.94
N VAL A 17 -38.66 -26.09 24.88
CA VAL A 17 -37.62 -25.81 23.87
C VAL A 17 -37.85 -26.71 22.67
N ASP A 18 -38.27 -26.12 21.54
CA ASP A 18 -38.53 -26.85 20.29
C ASP A 18 -37.26 -27.11 19.46
N TYR A 19 -36.33 -26.14 19.46
CA TYR A 19 -35.12 -26.15 18.65
C TYR A 19 -33.89 -25.70 19.46
N MET A 20 -32.71 -26.06 18.99
CA MET A 20 -31.42 -25.67 19.57
C MET A 20 -30.47 -25.22 18.47
N ASP A 21 -29.67 -24.20 18.76
CA ASP A 21 -28.63 -23.71 17.88
C ASP A 21 -27.61 -24.81 17.55
N VAL A 22 -27.15 -24.87 16.29
CA VAL A 22 -26.27 -25.94 15.81
C VAL A 22 -24.82 -25.74 16.25
N SER A 23 -24.35 -24.50 16.19
CA SER A 23 -22.99 -24.14 16.58
C SER A 23 -22.91 -22.66 16.95
N PRO A 24 -22.10 -22.28 17.95
CA PRO A 24 -21.86 -20.87 18.25
C PRO A 24 -21.26 -20.09 17.07
N LYS A 25 -20.59 -20.77 16.13
CA LYS A 25 -20.01 -20.17 14.92
C LYS A 25 -21.08 -19.69 13.92
N GLN A 26 -22.33 -20.17 14.02
CA GLN A 26 -23.37 -19.87 13.02
C GLN A 26 -23.81 -18.40 13.02
N VAL A 27 -23.57 -17.68 14.12
CA VAL A 27 -24.02 -16.28 14.31
C VAL A 27 -23.01 -15.25 13.78
N VAL A 28 -21.80 -15.69 13.40
CA VAL A 28 -20.70 -14.82 12.96
C VAL A 28 -20.22 -15.20 11.54
N SER A 29 -19.70 -14.21 10.83
CA SER A 29 -19.10 -14.43 9.50
C SER A 29 -17.81 -15.24 9.57
N VAL A 30 -17.37 -15.84 8.46
CA VAL A 30 -16.09 -16.58 8.39
C VAL A 30 -14.91 -15.73 8.90
N ALA A 31 -14.84 -14.44 8.54
CA ALA A 31 -13.78 -13.56 9.03
C ALA A 31 -13.85 -13.31 10.55
N GLY A 32 -15.06 -13.21 11.11
CA GLY A 32 -15.27 -13.13 12.55
C GLY A 32 -14.90 -14.44 13.25
N THR A 33 -15.16 -15.60 12.63
CA THR A 33 -14.79 -16.89 13.19
C THR A 33 -13.28 -17.13 13.30
N LEU A 34 -12.45 -16.32 12.65
CA LEU A 34 -10.98 -16.41 12.69
C LEU A 34 -10.35 -15.59 13.83
N ILE A 35 -11.16 -14.92 14.64
CA ILE A 35 -10.73 -14.13 15.80
C ILE A 35 -10.89 -15.03 17.04
N PRO A 36 -9.79 -15.43 17.71
CA PRO A 36 -9.88 -16.16 18.98
C PRO A 36 -10.46 -15.24 20.05
N PHE A 37 -11.09 -15.79 21.09
CA PHE A 37 -11.61 -15.00 22.22
C PHE A 37 -12.53 -13.84 21.81
N LEU A 38 -13.30 -14.00 20.73
CA LEU A 38 -14.18 -12.95 20.20
C LEU A 38 -15.20 -12.47 21.23
N GLU A 39 -15.63 -13.36 22.13
CA GLU A 39 -16.51 -13.07 23.25
C GLU A 39 -15.95 -12.05 24.25
N HIS A 40 -14.64 -11.79 24.20
CA HIS A 40 -13.94 -10.82 25.05
C HIS A 40 -13.60 -9.50 24.34
N ASP A 41 -14.09 -9.32 23.10
CA ASP A 41 -13.90 -8.11 22.32
C ASP A 41 -15.21 -7.33 22.11
N ASP A 42 -15.13 -6.01 22.23
CA ASP A 42 -16.23 -5.13 21.79
C ASP A 42 -16.56 -5.35 20.31
N ALA A 43 -17.85 -5.36 19.99
CA ALA A 43 -18.35 -5.67 18.65
C ALA A 43 -17.78 -4.74 17.56
N ASN A 44 -17.56 -3.46 17.86
CA ASN A 44 -16.98 -2.53 16.89
C ASN A 44 -15.50 -2.84 16.62
N ARG A 45 -14.77 -3.34 17.62
CA ARG A 45 -13.37 -3.77 17.48
C ARG A 45 -13.26 -5.10 16.77
N ALA A 46 -14.13 -6.06 17.09
CA ALA A 46 -14.27 -7.31 16.34
C ALA A 46 -14.55 -7.06 14.85
N LEU A 47 -15.44 -6.11 14.52
CA LEU A 47 -15.71 -5.70 13.15
C LEU A 47 -14.46 -5.15 12.45
N MET A 48 -13.70 -4.30 13.14
CA MET A 48 -12.43 -3.79 12.63
C MET A 48 -11.43 -4.92 12.37
N GLY A 49 -11.28 -5.86 13.32
CA GLY A 49 -10.42 -7.04 13.18
C GLY A 49 -10.79 -7.90 11.97
N SER A 50 -12.08 -8.19 11.80
CA SER A 50 -12.62 -8.92 10.64
C SER A 50 -12.31 -8.22 9.31
N ASN A 51 -12.38 -6.89 9.29
CA ASN A 51 -12.07 -6.09 8.11
C ASN A 51 -10.56 -6.03 7.80
N MET A 52 -9.73 -5.95 8.82
CA MET A 52 -8.27 -5.85 8.68
C MET A 52 -7.66 -7.13 8.15
N GLN A 53 -8.20 -8.31 8.51
CA GLN A 53 -7.78 -9.59 7.94
C GLN A 53 -7.87 -9.60 6.40
N ARG A 54 -8.89 -8.95 5.82
CA ARG A 54 -9.04 -8.83 4.36
C ARG A 54 -8.03 -7.89 3.69
N GLN A 55 -7.36 -7.06 4.48
CA GLN A 55 -6.33 -6.12 4.02
C GLN A 55 -4.91 -6.66 4.24
N ALA A 56 -4.77 -7.87 4.78
CA ALA A 56 -3.48 -8.47 5.07
C ALA A 56 -2.72 -8.78 3.77
N VAL A 57 -1.45 -8.40 3.73
CA VAL A 57 -0.58 -8.64 2.58
C VAL A 57 0.04 -10.03 2.70
N PRO A 58 0.03 -10.86 1.63
CA PRO A 58 0.73 -12.13 1.64
C PRO A 58 2.23 -11.94 1.91
N LEU A 59 2.71 -12.61 2.95
CA LEU A 59 4.10 -12.55 3.37
C LEU A 59 4.94 -13.56 2.59
N LEU A 60 6.24 -13.32 2.53
CA LEU A 60 7.22 -14.20 1.89
C LEU A 60 7.30 -15.56 2.60
N ARG A 61 7.15 -15.54 3.93
CA ARG A 61 7.18 -16.73 4.81
C ARG A 61 5.94 -16.69 5.70
N PRO A 62 4.76 -17.10 5.21
CA PRO A 62 3.57 -17.15 6.05
C PRO A 62 3.76 -18.17 7.19
N ASP A 63 3.19 -17.86 8.35
CA ASP A 63 3.14 -18.73 9.53
C ASP A 63 1.70 -18.72 10.08
N SER A 64 1.12 -19.89 10.31
CA SER A 64 -0.26 -19.99 10.83
C SER A 64 -0.28 -19.61 12.33
N PRO A 65 -1.38 -19.01 12.84
CA PRO A 65 -1.44 -18.53 14.21
C PRO A 65 -1.20 -19.66 15.22
N ILE A 66 -0.41 -19.40 16.27
CA ILE A 66 -0.23 -20.35 17.38
C ILE A 66 -1.54 -20.55 18.14
N VAL A 67 -2.34 -19.49 18.28
CA VAL A 67 -3.69 -19.55 18.85
C VAL A 67 -4.70 -19.33 17.72
N GLY A 68 -5.22 -20.40 17.15
CA GLY A 68 -6.24 -20.37 16.09
C GLY A 68 -7.66 -20.57 16.64
N THR A 69 -8.65 -20.67 15.76
CA THR A 69 -10.04 -21.02 16.11
C THR A 69 -10.49 -22.36 15.54
N GLY A 70 -9.62 -23.00 14.75
CA GLY A 70 -9.89 -24.22 14.00
C GLY A 70 -10.64 -23.99 12.68
N MET A 71 -10.87 -22.73 12.30
CA MET A 71 -11.48 -22.36 11.02
C MET A 71 -10.45 -22.10 9.91
N GLU A 72 -9.17 -21.99 10.26
CA GLU A 72 -8.07 -21.62 9.36
C GLU A 72 -7.90 -22.63 8.23
N TYR A 73 -7.92 -23.93 8.53
CA TYR A 73 -7.80 -25.00 7.52
C TYR A 73 -9.00 -25.00 6.56
N GLN A 74 -10.22 -24.90 7.09
CA GLN A 74 -11.42 -24.89 6.28
C GLN A 74 -11.49 -23.63 5.40
N ALA A 75 -11.18 -22.46 5.95
CA ALA A 75 -11.16 -21.20 5.21
C ALA A 75 -10.12 -21.23 4.07
N ALA A 76 -8.92 -21.77 4.32
CA ALA A 76 -7.90 -21.91 3.29
C ALA A 76 -8.32 -22.89 2.18
N ARG A 77 -8.85 -24.07 2.54
CA ARG A 77 -9.32 -25.07 1.59
C ARG A 77 -10.47 -24.56 0.72
N ASP A 78 -11.49 -24.01 1.35
CA ASP A 78 -12.72 -23.57 0.68
C ASP A 78 -12.50 -22.28 -0.14
N SER A 79 -11.36 -21.58 0.05
CA SER A 79 -10.95 -20.43 -0.79
C SER A 79 -10.56 -20.80 -2.22
N GLY A 80 -10.22 -22.07 -2.48
CA GLY A 80 -9.72 -22.56 -3.77
C GLY A 80 -8.30 -22.11 -4.12
N GLN A 81 -7.55 -21.48 -3.21
CA GLN A 81 -6.16 -21.08 -3.46
C GLN A 81 -5.14 -22.20 -3.22
N VAL A 82 -5.42 -23.08 -2.26
CA VAL A 82 -4.59 -24.26 -2.00
C VAL A 82 -4.88 -25.35 -3.02
N VAL A 83 -3.90 -26.20 -3.30
CA VAL A 83 -4.10 -27.36 -4.18
C VAL A 83 -4.51 -28.55 -3.32
N VAL A 84 -5.63 -29.19 -3.67
CA VAL A 84 -6.15 -30.37 -2.98
C VAL A 84 -6.04 -31.62 -3.85
N ALA A 85 -5.77 -32.76 -3.23
CA ALA A 85 -5.85 -34.06 -3.89
C ALA A 85 -7.31 -34.38 -4.23
N GLN A 86 -7.57 -34.82 -5.47
CA GLN A 86 -8.92 -35.16 -5.90
C GLN A 86 -9.31 -36.57 -5.44
N GLN A 87 -8.36 -37.50 -5.47
CA GLN A 87 -8.53 -38.91 -5.12
C GLN A 87 -7.38 -39.35 -4.22
N PRO A 88 -7.57 -40.40 -3.40
CA PRO A 88 -6.50 -40.97 -2.62
C PRO A 88 -5.44 -41.60 -3.52
N GLY A 89 -4.18 -41.50 -3.12
CA GLY A 89 -3.07 -42.01 -3.93
C GLY A 89 -1.70 -41.78 -3.31
N THR A 90 -0.65 -42.15 -4.04
CA THR A 90 0.75 -41.99 -3.63
C THR A 90 1.47 -40.96 -4.50
N VAL A 91 2.18 -40.02 -3.87
CA VAL A 91 2.94 -38.98 -4.56
C VAL A 91 4.15 -39.58 -5.26
N LEU A 92 4.14 -39.57 -6.60
CA LEU A 92 5.26 -40.02 -7.43
C LEU A 92 6.36 -38.98 -7.54
N SER A 93 5.98 -37.71 -7.71
CA SER A 93 6.92 -36.60 -7.84
C SER A 93 6.34 -35.33 -7.19
N SER A 94 7.21 -34.55 -6.55
CA SER A 94 6.85 -33.27 -5.95
C SER A 94 7.95 -32.27 -6.30
N THR A 95 7.61 -31.30 -7.14
CA THR A 95 8.52 -30.25 -7.61
C THR A 95 7.87 -28.89 -7.40
N SER A 96 8.66 -27.81 -7.51
CA SER A 96 8.13 -26.45 -7.37
C SER A 96 7.12 -26.05 -8.45
N HIS A 97 7.06 -26.77 -9.58
CA HIS A 97 6.19 -26.45 -10.72
C HIS A 97 5.01 -27.41 -10.88
N LYS A 98 5.15 -28.65 -10.43
CA LYS A 98 4.07 -29.64 -10.47
C LYS A 98 4.23 -30.73 -9.42
N ILE A 99 3.10 -31.30 -9.01
CA ILE A 99 2.99 -32.51 -8.20
C ILE A 99 2.35 -33.60 -9.05
N THR A 100 2.90 -34.81 -9.01
CA THR A 100 2.35 -35.98 -9.72
C THR A 100 1.95 -37.03 -8.71
N ILE A 101 0.70 -37.48 -8.75
CA ILE A 101 0.13 -38.46 -7.83
C ILE A 101 -0.37 -39.66 -8.65
N GLN A 102 0.01 -40.85 -8.23
CA GLN A 102 -0.59 -42.09 -8.70
C GLN A 102 -1.78 -42.39 -7.81
N GLU A 103 -2.98 -42.24 -8.37
CA GLU A 103 -4.23 -42.54 -7.67
C GLU A 103 -4.34 -44.05 -7.41
N ASP A 104 -5.09 -44.44 -6.39
CA ASP A 104 -5.32 -45.86 -6.06
C ASP A 104 -6.05 -46.61 -7.21
N SER A 105 -6.70 -45.87 -8.12
CA SER A 105 -7.28 -46.36 -9.38
C SER A 105 -6.23 -46.81 -10.42
N GLY A 106 -4.97 -46.41 -10.25
CA GLY A 106 -3.88 -46.59 -11.20
C GLY A 106 -3.68 -45.43 -12.17
N GLU A 107 -4.57 -44.43 -12.19
CA GLU A 107 -4.40 -43.21 -12.99
C GLU A 107 -3.28 -42.32 -12.43
N ILE A 108 -2.49 -41.71 -13.30
CA ILE A 108 -1.48 -40.72 -12.92
C ILE A 108 -2.06 -39.33 -13.18
N ARG A 109 -2.23 -38.55 -12.13
CA ARG A 109 -2.72 -37.18 -12.20
C ARG A 109 -1.61 -36.17 -11.93
N GLU A 110 -1.55 -35.13 -12.76
CA GLU A 110 -0.61 -34.02 -12.59
C GLU A 110 -1.33 -32.75 -12.11
N TYR A 111 -0.74 -32.10 -11.11
CA TYR A 111 -1.21 -30.85 -10.54
C TYR A 111 -0.18 -29.75 -10.83
N PRO A 112 -0.44 -28.84 -11.80
CA PRO A 112 0.45 -27.71 -12.08
C PRO A 112 0.33 -26.64 -10.99
N MET A 113 1.47 -26.05 -10.61
CA MET A 113 1.55 -25.02 -9.58
C MET A 113 1.59 -23.61 -10.19
N GLN A 114 0.90 -22.67 -9.56
CA GLN A 114 1.00 -21.25 -9.92
C GLN A 114 2.25 -20.62 -9.29
N LYS A 115 3.15 -20.06 -10.11
CA LYS A 115 4.39 -19.43 -9.65
C LYS A 115 4.41 -17.95 -9.97
N PHE A 116 4.67 -17.14 -8.95
CA PHE A 116 4.86 -15.68 -9.03
C PHE A 116 3.81 -14.98 -9.91
N ARG A 117 2.54 -15.32 -9.72
CA ARG A 117 1.44 -14.68 -10.45
C ARG A 117 1.02 -13.40 -9.75
N ARG A 118 0.88 -12.32 -10.52
CA ARG A 118 0.33 -11.06 -10.04
C ARG A 118 -1.15 -11.22 -9.67
N SER A 119 -1.54 -10.69 -8.52
CA SER A 119 -2.94 -10.54 -8.12
C SER A 119 -3.52 -9.19 -8.60
N ASN A 120 -4.82 -8.97 -8.39
CA ASN A 120 -5.45 -7.69 -8.76
C ASN A 120 -4.95 -6.51 -7.92
N GLN A 121 -4.48 -6.76 -6.70
CA GLN A 121 -3.95 -5.76 -5.77
C GLN A 121 -2.40 -5.70 -5.82
N ASP A 122 -1.80 -6.11 -6.94
CA ASP A 122 -0.35 -6.10 -7.16
C ASP A 122 0.46 -6.95 -6.14
N THR A 123 -0.19 -7.88 -5.44
CA THR A 123 0.50 -8.86 -4.58
C THR A 123 0.87 -10.11 -5.37
N CYS A 124 1.63 -11.01 -4.75
CA CYS A 124 2.13 -12.23 -5.37
C CYS A 124 1.32 -13.46 -4.93
N ILE A 125 0.80 -14.23 -5.91
CA ILE A 125 0.26 -15.59 -5.74
C ILE A 125 1.35 -16.60 -6.10
N ASN A 126 1.74 -17.45 -5.15
CA ASN A 126 2.82 -18.41 -5.29
C ASN A 126 2.51 -19.70 -4.54
N GLN A 127 2.24 -20.77 -5.29
CA GLN A 127 1.98 -22.07 -4.73
C GLN A 127 3.27 -22.86 -4.46
N ARG A 128 3.29 -23.57 -3.34
CA ARG A 128 4.44 -24.31 -2.81
C ARG A 128 3.99 -25.71 -2.38
N PRO A 129 4.59 -26.79 -2.93
CA PRO A 129 4.23 -28.15 -2.53
C PRO A 129 4.58 -28.39 -1.05
N ILE A 130 3.67 -29.03 -0.32
CA ILE A 130 3.92 -29.46 1.08
C ILE A 130 4.16 -30.96 1.21
N VAL A 131 3.73 -31.75 0.23
CA VAL A 131 3.95 -33.19 0.16
C VAL A 131 5.31 -33.54 -0.46
N LYS A 132 5.86 -34.66 -0.04
CA LYS A 132 7.11 -35.25 -0.57
C LYS A 132 6.81 -36.52 -1.35
N LYS A 133 7.74 -36.91 -2.23
CA LYS A 133 7.68 -38.19 -2.94
C LYS A 133 7.53 -39.35 -1.94
N GLY A 134 6.59 -40.25 -2.22
CA GLY A 134 6.26 -41.39 -1.37
C GLY A 134 5.24 -41.12 -0.27
N ASN A 135 4.79 -39.87 -0.08
CA ASN A 135 3.65 -39.62 0.80
C ASN A 135 2.37 -40.20 0.20
N ARG A 136 1.56 -40.84 1.04
CA ARG A 136 0.19 -41.21 0.72
C ARG A 136 -0.71 -40.03 1.09
N VAL A 137 -1.62 -39.68 0.20
CA VAL A 137 -2.58 -38.59 0.40
C VAL A 137 -3.99 -39.13 0.32
N GLU A 138 -4.90 -38.51 1.06
CA GLU A 138 -6.33 -38.82 1.02
C GLU A 138 -7.09 -37.86 0.10
N SER A 139 -8.33 -38.22 -0.24
CA SER A 139 -9.20 -37.32 -1.00
C SER A 139 -9.45 -36.03 -0.23
N LEU A 140 -9.37 -34.88 -0.91
CA LEU A 140 -9.54 -33.52 -0.38
C LEU A 140 -8.45 -33.07 0.61
N GLU A 141 -7.36 -33.82 0.76
CA GLU A 141 -6.19 -33.39 1.51
C GLU A 141 -5.44 -32.28 0.76
N VAL A 142 -4.96 -31.27 1.48
CA VAL A 142 -4.15 -30.20 0.90
C VAL A 142 -2.76 -30.75 0.56
N ILE A 143 -2.33 -30.57 -0.69
CA ILE A 143 -1.02 -31.05 -1.19
C ILE A 143 -0.05 -29.91 -1.52
N ALA A 144 -0.54 -28.68 -1.69
CA ALA A 144 0.27 -27.49 -1.85
C ALA A 144 -0.36 -26.25 -1.20
N ASP A 145 0.48 -25.47 -0.53
CA ASP A 145 0.15 -24.16 0.02
C ASP A 145 0.14 -23.07 -1.06
N SER A 146 -0.52 -21.96 -0.76
CA SER A 146 -0.50 -20.69 -1.50
C SER A 146 0.37 -19.64 -0.76
N SER A 147 0.25 -18.37 -1.13
CA SER A 147 1.03 -17.26 -0.56
C SER A 147 0.67 -16.92 0.89
N SER A 148 -0.57 -17.14 1.30
CA SER A 148 -1.06 -16.85 2.67
C SER A 148 -1.55 -18.11 3.37
N THR A 149 -0.88 -19.25 3.14
CA THR A 149 -1.16 -20.49 3.85
C THR A 149 0.12 -21.17 4.32
N ASP A 150 0.00 -21.88 5.44
CA ASP A 150 1.04 -22.72 6.03
C ASP A 150 0.43 -24.08 6.41
N LYS A 151 0.90 -25.15 5.77
CA LYS A 151 0.42 -26.53 5.93
C LYS A 151 -1.10 -26.67 5.77
N GLY A 152 -1.66 -25.94 4.82
CA GLY A 152 -3.10 -25.92 4.54
C GLY A 152 -3.93 -25.03 5.48
N GLU A 153 -3.34 -24.37 6.46
CA GLU A 153 -4.02 -23.38 7.31
C GLU A 153 -3.84 -21.97 6.77
N LEU A 154 -4.85 -21.12 6.95
CA LEU A 154 -4.76 -19.70 6.63
C LEU A 154 -3.72 -18.99 7.52
N ALA A 155 -2.77 -18.31 6.87
CA ALA A 155 -1.62 -17.67 7.50
C ALA A 155 -1.41 -16.26 6.91
N LEU A 156 -2.08 -15.28 7.50
CA LEU A 156 -2.12 -13.88 7.04
C LEU A 156 -1.04 -12.99 7.67
N GLY A 157 -0.38 -13.47 8.72
CA GLY A 157 0.51 -12.70 9.58
C GLY A 157 1.65 -13.54 10.14
N GLN A 158 2.18 -13.14 11.29
CA GLN A 158 3.28 -13.80 11.99
C GLN A 158 3.03 -13.83 13.50
N ASN A 159 3.52 -14.88 14.15
CA ASN A 159 3.56 -14.98 15.60
C ASN A 159 4.80 -14.24 16.13
N VAL A 160 4.61 -13.26 17.00
CA VAL A 160 5.70 -12.40 17.50
C VAL A 160 5.64 -12.22 19.01
N LEU A 161 6.82 -12.06 19.64
CA LEU A 161 6.93 -11.79 21.08
C LEU A 161 6.62 -10.32 21.36
N VAL A 162 5.53 -10.06 22.07
CA VAL A 162 5.06 -8.70 22.37
C VAL A 162 5.21 -8.37 23.85
N ALA A 163 5.50 -7.11 24.15
CA ALA A 163 5.39 -6.52 25.49
C ALA A 163 4.38 -5.38 25.51
N PHE A 164 3.47 -5.38 26.49
CA PHE A 164 2.50 -4.32 26.70
C PHE A 164 3.01 -3.30 27.72
N MET A 165 3.81 -2.33 27.27
CA MET A 165 4.34 -1.24 28.11
C MET A 165 4.52 0.06 27.32
N PRO A 166 4.37 1.24 27.95
CA PRO A 166 4.78 2.49 27.32
C PRO A 166 6.31 2.54 27.18
N PHE A 167 6.81 3.14 26.11
CA PHE A 167 8.26 3.21 25.85
C PHE A 167 8.62 4.51 25.12
N ASP A 168 9.21 5.47 25.86
CA ASP A 168 9.73 6.77 25.41
C ASP A 168 8.84 7.57 24.44
N GLY A 169 7.51 7.42 24.56
CA GLY A 169 6.56 8.04 23.62
C GLY A 169 6.60 7.45 22.21
N GLY A 170 7.48 6.49 21.93
CA GLY A 170 7.57 5.79 20.65
C GLY A 170 6.31 5.01 20.32
N ASN A 171 5.57 4.56 21.32
CA ASN A 171 4.25 3.95 21.16
C ASN A 171 3.09 4.84 21.65
N TYR A 172 3.23 6.16 21.51
CA TYR A 172 2.14 7.09 21.81
C TYR A 172 0.89 6.81 20.96
N GLU A 173 -0.29 6.88 21.58
CA GLU A 173 -1.57 6.47 20.99
C GLU A 173 -1.54 5.04 20.40
N ASP A 174 -1.56 4.93 19.08
CA ASP A 174 -1.60 3.69 18.30
C ASP A 174 -0.26 3.39 17.62
N ALA A 175 0.80 4.12 17.95
CA ALA A 175 2.11 3.85 17.40
C ALA A 175 2.67 2.50 17.90
N ILE A 176 3.39 1.81 17.03
CA ILE A 176 4.00 0.50 17.30
C ILE A 176 5.51 0.64 17.19
N LEU A 177 6.22 0.12 18.18
CA LEU A 177 7.67 -0.04 18.11
C LEU A 177 8.02 -1.46 17.68
N LEU A 178 8.95 -1.58 16.74
CA LEU A 178 9.34 -2.84 16.13
C LEU A 178 10.83 -3.10 16.38
N SER A 179 11.20 -4.35 16.66
CA SER A 179 12.61 -4.78 16.67
C SER A 179 13.18 -4.87 15.26
N GLU A 180 14.40 -4.38 15.07
CA GLU A 180 15.18 -4.54 13.84
C GLU A 180 15.35 -6.01 13.44
N ARG A 181 15.34 -6.93 14.42
CA ARG A 181 15.38 -8.39 14.19
C ARG A 181 14.35 -8.83 13.16
N LEU A 182 13.12 -8.30 13.25
CA LEU A 182 12.02 -8.65 12.36
C LEU A 182 12.26 -8.21 10.90
N VAL A 183 13.00 -7.11 10.71
CA VAL A 183 13.41 -6.60 9.39
C VAL A 183 14.56 -7.42 8.82
N ARG A 184 15.54 -7.74 9.68
CA ARG A 184 16.72 -8.53 9.32
C ARG A 184 16.36 -9.95 8.89
N GLU A 185 15.43 -10.58 9.59
CA GLU A 185 14.99 -11.95 9.34
C GLU A 185 13.88 -12.08 8.29
N ASP A 186 13.50 -10.97 7.66
CA ASP A 186 12.44 -10.88 6.64
C ASP A 186 11.06 -11.37 7.11
N VAL A 187 10.73 -11.20 8.40
CA VAL A 187 9.50 -11.73 9.04
C VAL A 187 8.24 -11.14 8.40
N PHE A 188 8.18 -9.81 8.26
CA PHE A 188 7.05 -9.08 7.64
C PHE A 188 7.37 -8.59 6.23
N THR A 189 8.04 -9.42 5.43
CA THR A 189 8.39 -9.07 4.05
C THR A 189 7.36 -9.60 3.07
N SER A 190 6.95 -8.79 2.10
CA SER A 190 6.01 -9.15 1.03
C SER A 190 6.66 -9.02 -0.36
N ILE A 191 6.08 -9.68 -1.36
CA ILE A 191 6.43 -9.51 -2.78
C ILE A 191 5.27 -8.81 -3.48
N HIS A 192 5.58 -7.70 -4.15
CA HIS A 192 4.64 -6.96 -4.99
C HIS A 192 5.07 -7.10 -6.44
N ILE A 193 4.11 -7.28 -7.34
CA ILE A 193 4.35 -7.43 -8.77
C ILE A 193 3.51 -6.37 -9.49
N GLU A 194 4.19 -5.37 -10.00
CA GLU A 194 3.58 -4.30 -10.77
C GLU A 194 3.76 -4.56 -12.27
N LYS A 195 2.77 -4.15 -13.04
CA LYS A 195 2.74 -4.33 -14.48
C LYS A 195 2.75 -2.98 -15.17
N TYR A 196 3.74 -2.78 -16.02
CA TYR A 196 3.88 -1.60 -16.87
C TYR A 196 3.65 -2.00 -18.31
N GLU A 197 2.92 -1.18 -19.06
CA GLU A 197 2.67 -1.44 -20.47
C GLU A 197 2.81 -0.18 -21.31
N THR A 198 3.30 -0.37 -22.53
CA THR A 198 3.38 0.66 -23.55
C THR A 198 2.90 0.10 -24.87
N GLU A 199 2.34 0.98 -25.68
CA GLU A 199 1.80 0.67 -27.01
C GLU A 199 2.50 1.54 -28.04
N ALA A 200 2.81 0.92 -29.17
CA ALA A 200 3.27 1.57 -30.38
C ALA A 200 2.10 1.69 -31.35
N ARG A 201 1.77 2.93 -31.71
CA ARG A 201 0.57 3.27 -32.48
C ARG A 201 0.90 3.91 -33.82
N ASP A 202 0.03 3.69 -34.80
CA ASP A 202 0.04 4.47 -36.03
C ASP A 202 -0.50 5.87 -35.76
N THR A 203 0.36 6.88 -35.92
CA THR A 203 -0.06 8.28 -35.85
C THR A 203 -0.16 8.89 -37.24
N LYS A 204 -0.82 10.04 -37.36
CA LYS A 204 -0.89 10.78 -38.64
C LYS A 204 0.47 11.24 -39.15
N LEU A 205 1.44 11.41 -38.25
CA LEU A 205 2.80 11.88 -38.57
C LEU A 205 3.75 10.72 -38.91
N GLY A 206 3.32 9.48 -38.68
CA GLY A 206 4.11 8.27 -38.87
C GLY A 206 3.86 7.25 -37.75
N PRO A 207 4.31 6.01 -37.92
CA PRO A 207 4.21 4.99 -36.89
C PRO A 207 5.12 5.33 -35.70
N GLU A 208 4.65 5.09 -34.47
CA GLU A 208 5.54 4.97 -33.33
C GLU A 208 6.30 3.65 -33.40
N GLU A 209 7.59 3.66 -33.07
CA GLU A 209 8.44 2.49 -33.15
C GLU A 209 9.05 2.15 -31.79
N ILE A 210 9.11 0.86 -31.48
CA ILE A 210 9.83 0.33 -30.31
C ILE A 210 11.23 -0.03 -30.79
N THR A 211 12.24 0.65 -30.24
CA THR A 211 13.62 0.55 -30.70
C THR A 211 14.62 0.90 -29.59
N ARG A 212 15.83 0.36 -29.70
CA ARG A 212 16.96 0.71 -28.83
C ARG A 212 17.60 2.05 -29.23
N ASP A 213 17.39 2.52 -30.47
CA ASP A 213 17.94 3.81 -30.95
C ASP A 213 17.10 4.99 -30.44
N ILE A 214 17.38 5.41 -29.19
CA ILE A 214 16.64 6.47 -28.51
C ILE A 214 17.47 7.76 -28.55
N PRO A 215 16.89 8.89 -28.98
CA PRO A 215 17.62 10.15 -29.05
C PRO A 215 18.02 10.68 -27.68
N ASN A 216 19.24 11.22 -27.58
CA ASN A 216 19.78 11.89 -26.38
C ASN A 216 19.93 10.98 -25.14
N VAL A 217 20.04 9.67 -25.33
CA VAL A 217 20.28 8.68 -24.26
C VAL A 217 21.69 8.10 -24.41
N GLY A 218 22.42 8.00 -23.30
CA GLY A 218 23.77 7.41 -23.27
C GLY A 218 23.74 5.87 -23.24
N GLU A 219 24.84 5.23 -23.66
CA GLU A 219 24.96 3.76 -23.71
C GLU A 219 24.74 3.09 -22.35
N ASP A 220 25.13 3.73 -21.24
CA ASP A 220 24.95 3.17 -19.89
C ASP A 220 23.47 2.89 -19.59
N SER A 221 22.57 3.80 -20.01
CA SER A 221 21.12 3.66 -19.83
C SER A 221 20.48 2.65 -20.80
N LEU A 222 21.20 2.23 -21.84
CA LEU A 222 20.75 1.24 -22.83
C LEU A 222 21.31 -0.16 -22.56
N SER A 223 22.18 -0.31 -21.56
CA SER A 223 22.92 -1.54 -21.28
C SER A 223 22.04 -2.77 -20.98
N ASP A 224 20.86 -2.55 -20.39
CA ASP A 224 19.89 -3.60 -20.06
C ASP A 224 18.82 -3.82 -21.13
N LEU A 225 18.83 -3.04 -22.22
CA LEU A 225 17.91 -3.20 -23.35
C LEU A 225 18.46 -4.19 -24.37
N ASP A 226 17.57 -5.04 -24.90
CA ASP A 226 17.87 -5.91 -26.03
C ASP A 226 17.97 -5.14 -27.36
N GLU A 227 18.28 -5.83 -28.45
CA GLU A 227 18.37 -5.24 -29.80
C GLU A 227 17.04 -4.60 -30.25
N GLY A 228 15.90 -5.06 -29.70
CA GLY A 228 14.57 -4.52 -29.97
C GLY A 228 14.19 -3.33 -29.08
N GLY A 229 15.06 -2.89 -28.17
CA GLY A 229 14.77 -1.80 -27.24
C GLY A 229 13.90 -2.21 -26.05
N VAL A 230 13.80 -3.51 -25.73
CA VAL A 230 13.03 -4.01 -24.60
C VAL A 230 13.97 -4.49 -23.51
N ILE A 231 13.65 -4.18 -22.25
CA ILE A 231 14.47 -4.58 -21.12
C ILE A 231 14.55 -6.10 -20.95
N ARG A 232 15.74 -6.61 -20.62
CA ARG A 232 15.95 -8.05 -20.39
C ARG A 232 15.31 -8.54 -19.08
N VAL A 233 14.82 -9.78 -19.08
CA VAL A 233 14.35 -10.44 -17.85
C VAL A 233 15.53 -10.64 -16.89
N GLY A 234 15.30 -10.30 -15.63
CA GLY A 234 16.31 -10.34 -14.58
C GLY A 234 17.19 -9.10 -14.44
N ALA A 235 16.94 -8.04 -15.21
CA ALA A 235 17.52 -6.72 -14.95
C ALA A 235 17.00 -6.14 -13.63
N GLU A 236 17.88 -5.45 -12.91
CA GLU A 236 17.52 -4.67 -11.73
C GLU A 236 17.28 -3.23 -12.16
N VAL A 237 16.14 -2.67 -11.78
CA VAL A 237 15.67 -1.39 -12.29
C VAL A 237 15.42 -0.40 -11.16
N ARG A 238 15.74 0.85 -11.44
CA ARG A 238 15.58 2.00 -10.55
C ARG A 238 14.71 3.06 -11.23
N PRO A 239 14.22 4.06 -10.47
CA PRO A 239 13.46 5.17 -11.05
C PRO A 239 14.19 5.81 -12.24
N ASN A 240 13.45 6.11 -13.31
CA ASN A 240 13.91 6.65 -14.60
C ASN A 240 14.63 5.71 -15.56
N ASP A 241 14.94 4.47 -15.16
CA ASP A 241 15.48 3.47 -16.09
C ASP A 241 14.48 3.15 -17.19
N ILE A 242 14.99 2.83 -18.39
CA ILE A 242 14.17 2.57 -19.57
C ILE A 242 13.72 1.11 -19.54
N LEU A 243 12.40 0.89 -19.52
CA LEU A 243 11.81 -0.45 -19.62
C LEU A 243 11.59 -0.85 -21.08
N VAL A 244 11.12 0.10 -21.88
CA VAL A 244 10.86 -0.08 -23.31
C VAL A 244 11.19 1.21 -24.03
N GLY A 245 12.19 1.15 -24.91
CA GLY A 245 12.55 2.23 -25.82
C GLY A 245 11.42 2.49 -26.82
N LYS A 246 10.90 3.71 -26.85
CA LYS A 246 9.85 4.11 -27.79
C LYS A 246 10.16 5.48 -28.37
N VAL A 247 10.04 5.58 -29.68
CA VAL A 247 10.22 6.83 -30.42
C VAL A 247 8.93 7.20 -31.16
N THR A 248 8.55 8.47 -31.06
CA THR A 248 7.38 9.04 -31.75
C THR A 248 7.86 10.05 -32.79
N PRO A 249 7.40 10.00 -34.05
CA PRO A 249 7.68 11.01 -35.05
C PRO A 249 7.23 12.39 -34.57
N ARG A 250 8.11 13.39 -34.68
CA ARG A 250 7.82 14.77 -34.32
C ARG A 250 7.28 15.49 -35.55
N GLY A 251 6.15 16.17 -35.40
CA GLY A 251 5.64 17.05 -36.46
C GLY A 251 6.60 18.21 -36.70
N GLU A 252 6.66 18.70 -37.94
CA GLU A 252 7.37 19.93 -38.28
C GLU A 252 6.75 21.10 -37.51
N THR A 253 7.35 21.42 -36.38
CA THR A 253 7.14 22.67 -35.67
C THR A 253 8.24 23.61 -36.15
N GLU A 254 7.89 24.83 -36.59
CA GLU A 254 8.90 25.83 -36.91
C GLU A 254 9.80 26.00 -35.69
N LEU A 255 11.09 25.67 -35.85
CA LEU A 255 12.08 25.84 -34.80
C LEU A 255 12.17 27.32 -34.46
N SER A 256 12.23 27.63 -33.17
CA SER A 256 12.48 29.01 -32.74
C SER A 256 13.84 29.48 -33.26
N ALA A 257 14.03 30.80 -33.33
CA ALA A 257 15.32 31.36 -33.74
C ALA A 257 16.45 30.90 -32.81
N GLU A 258 16.18 30.73 -31.50
CA GLU A 258 17.16 30.21 -30.55
C GLU A 258 17.50 28.74 -30.81
N GLU A 259 16.50 27.88 -31.04
CA GLU A 259 16.73 26.46 -31.34
C GLU A 259 17.52 26.28 -32.65
N ARG A 260 17.25 27.10 -33.66
CA ARG A 260 18.01 27.12 -34.93
C ARG A 260 19.47 27.50 -34.70
N LEU A 261 19.71 28.52 -33.88
CA LEU A 261 21.06 28.96 -33.55
C LEU A 261 21.84 27.89 -32.76
N LEU A 262 21.22 27.30 -31.74
CA LEU A 262 21.83 26.21 -30.95
C LEU A 262 22.25 25.04 -31.86
N ARG A 263 21.37 24.61 -32.77
CA ARG A 263 21.71 23.54 -33.73
C ARG A 263 22.84 23.93 -34.68
N ALA A 264 22.88 25.18 -35.14
CA ALA A 264 23.96 25.66 -35.99
C ALA A 264 25.31 25.69 -35.26
N ILE A 265 25.32 25.99 -33.95
CA ILE A 265 26.53 26.00 -33.11
C ILE A 265 27.02 24.57 -32.83
N PHE A 266 26.12 23.66 -32.43
CA PHE A 266 26.48 22.30 -32.02
C PHE A 266 26.56 21.30 -33.19
N GLY A 267 26.19 21.70 -34.40
CA GLY A 267 26.20 20.83 -35.58
C GLY A 267 25.20 19.66 -35.47
N GLU A 268 24.24 19.74 -34.55
CA GLU A 268 23.23 18.71 -34.34
C GLU A 268 22.23 18.72 -35.50
N LYS A 269 22.18 17.61 -36.25
CA LYS A 269 21.11 17.39 -37.24
C LYS A 269 19.78 17.28 -36.53
N ALA A 270 18.73 17.84 -37.13
CA ALA A 270 17.36 17.65 -36.66
C ALA A 270 17.05 16.15 -36.60
N ARG A 271 16.87 15.61 -35.40
CA ARG A 271 16.30 14.27 -35.25
C ARG A 271 14.79 14.38 -35.43
N GLU A 272 14.24 13.59 -36.34
CA GLU A 272 12.82 13.61 -36.72
C GLU A 272 11.92 12.93 -35.67
N VAL A 273 12.51 12.33 -34.63
CA VAL A 273 11.81 11.55 -33.61
C VAL A 273 12.07 12.07 -32.20
N LYS A 274 11.09 11.88 -31.32
CA LYS A 274 11.13 12.22 -29.90
C LYS A 274 11.12 10.95 -29.04
N ASP A 275 11.90 10.94 -27.96
CA ASP A 275 11.83 9.90 -26.92
C ASP A 275 10.47 9.96 -26.20
N THR A 276 9.70 8.88 -26.31
CA THR A 276 8.45 8.61 -25.60
C THR A 276 8.49 7.26 -24.89
N SER A 277 9.70 6.82 -24.53
CA SER A 277 9.99 5.54 -23.90
C SER A 277 9.25 5.36 -22.59
N LEU A 278 8.90 4.10 -22.31
CA LEU A 278 8.37 3.71 -21.02
C LEU A 278 9.51 3.64 -20.01
N ARG A 279 9.44 4.46 -18.96
CA ARG A 279 10.42 4.53 -17.88
C ARG A 279 9.82 4.06 -16.57
N VAL A 280 10.66 3.58 -15.67
CA VAL A 280 10.24 3.23 -14.30
C VAL A 280 9.78 4.50 -13.57
N PRO A 281 8.56 4.53 -13.01
CA PRO A 281 8.08 5.69 -12.25
C PRO A 281 8.93 5.99 -11.02
N HIS A 282 8.82 7.22 -10.52
CA HIS A 282 9.45 7.59 -9.26
C HIS A 282 8.91 6.75 -8.09
N GLY A 283 9.83 6.32 -7.22
CA GLY A 283 9.54 5.47 -6.06
C GLY A 283 9.50 3.98 -6.37
N VAL A 284 9.44 3.57 -7.65
CA VAL A 284 9.39 2.15 -8.02
C VAL A 284 10.80 1.63 -8.27
N HIS A 285 11.09 0.46 -7.71
CA HIS A 285 12.32 -0.26 -7.94
C HIS A 285 12.08 -1.76 -7.86
N GLY A 286 12.96 -2.56 -8.45
CA GLY A 286 12.83 -4.01 -8.35
C GLY A 286 13.55 -4.74 -9.46
N LYS A 287 13.07 -5.96 -9.72
CA LYS A 287 13.64 -6.85 -10.72
C LYS A 287 12.61 -7.19 -11.78
N VAL A 288 13.01 -7.12 -13.05
CA VAL A 288 12.16 -7.56 -14.16
C VAL A 288 11.99 -9.08 -14.08
N ILE A 289 10.75 -9.57 -13.96
CA ILE A 289 10.46 -11.00 -13.85
C ILE A 289 9.86 -11.60 -15.12
N ASP A 290 9.18 -10.79 -15.92
CA ASP A 290 8.46 -11.25 -17.10
C ASP A 290 8.29 -10.10 -18.09
N VAL A 291 8.44 -10.41 -19.37
CA VAL A 291 8.28 -9.47 -20.49
C VAL A 291 7.46 -10.17 -21.56
N LYS A 292 6.33 -9.57 -21.93
CA LYS A 292 5.45 -10.08 -22.99
C LYS A 292 5.32 -9.05 -24.08
N GLN A 293 5.65 -9.47 -25.30
CA GLN A 293 5.47 -8.67 -26.50
C GLN A 293 4.30 -9.24 -27.30
N PHE A 294 3.39 -8.37 -27.70
CA PHE A 294 2.23 -8.71 -28.52
C PHE A 294 2.35 -7.91 -29.81
N ARG A 295 2.32 -8.63 -30.94
CA ARG A 295 2.26 -8.03 -32.27
C ARG A 295 0.87 -8.23 -32.83
N ARG A 296 0.41 -7.27 -33.65
CA ARG A 296 -0.93 -7.30 -34.25
C ARG A 296 -1.19 -8.52 -35.14
N GLU A 297 -0.13 -9.10 -35.71
CA GLU A 297 -0.22 -10.32 -36.52
C GLU A 297 -0.61 -11.56 -35.69
N ASP A 298 -0.22 -11.59 -34.42
CA ASP A 298 -0.38 -12.75 -33.53
C ASP A 298 -1.60 -12.64 -32.60
N THR A 299 -2.12 -11.42 -32.37
CA THR A 299 -3.15 -11.16 -31.37
C THR A 299 -4.02 -9.98 -31.76
N GLU A 300 -5.30 -10.04 -31.39
CA GLU A 300 -6.23 -8.93 -31.56
C GLU A 300 -5.83 -7.77 -30.62
N LEU A 301 -5.30 -6.70 -31.22
CA LEU A 301 -4.92 -5.45 -30.54
C LEU A 301 -5.93 -4.33 -30.83
N PRO A 302 -6.02 -3.31 -29.96
CA PRO A 302 -6.86 -2.14 -30.21
C PRO A 302 -6.55 -1.49 -31.57
N ALA A 303 -7.56 -0.85 -32.17
CA ALA A 303 -7.40 -0.22 -33.48
C ALA A 303 -6.27 0.82 -33.48
N GLY A 304 -5.34 0.69 -34.42
CA GLY A 304 -4.19 1.58 -34.56
C GLY A 304 -2.99 1.22 -33.67
N VAL A 305 -3.05 0.14 -32.88
CA VAL A 305 -1.90 -0.39 -32.14
C VAL A 305 -1.21 -1.49 -32.97
N ASN A 306 0.07 -1.33 -33.25
CA ASN A 306 0.87 -2.30 -34.01
C ASN A 306 1.56 -3.30 -33.08
N GLN A 307 2.09 -2.81 -31.98
CA GLN A 307 2.81 -3.60 -30.98
C GLN A 307 2.48 -3.11 -29.58
N MET A 308 2.35 -4.04 -28.65
CA MET A 308 2.19 -3.75 -27.22
C MET A 308 3.24 -4.55 -26.45
N VAL A 309 3.96 -3.88 -25.54
CA VAL A 309 4.95 -4.52 -24.68
C VAL A 309 4.53 -4.35 -23.24
N ARG A 310 4.51 -5.47 -22.50
CA ARG A 310 4.16 -5.54 -21.08
C ARG A 310 5.38 -6.02 -20.30
N VAL A 311 5.80 -5.25 -19.31
CA VAL A 311 6.92 -5.54 -18.43
C VAL A 311 6.39 -5.70 -17.01
N SER A 312 6.72 -6.82 -16.36
CA SER A 312 6.37 -7.07 -14.97
C SER A 312 7.59 -6.90 -14.09
N ILE A 313 7.49 -6.03 -13.08
CA ILE A 313 8.55 -5.75 -12.12
C ILE A 313 8.12 -6.33 -10.77
N ALA A 314 8.96 -7.17 -10.19
CA ALA A 314 8.77 -7.66 -8.82
C ALA A 314 9.62 -6.86 -7.84
N GLN A 315 9.00 -6.42 -6.77
CA GLN A 315 9.64 -5.71 -5.67
C GLN A 315 9.48 -6.51 -4.38
N LYS A 316 10.58 -6.68 -3.65
CA LYS A 316 10.56 -7.22 -2.29
C LYS A 316 10.40 -6.06 -1.32
N ARG A 317 9.26 -5.99 -0.63
CA ARG A 317 8.96 -4.92 0.33
C ARG A 317 9.11 -5.43 1.76
N LYS A 318 10.21 -5.04 2.40
CA LYS A 318 10.40 -5.24 3.84
C LYS A 318 9.41 -4.39 4.63
N ILE A 319 9.27 -4.67 5.92
CA ILE A 319 8.52 -3.79 6.81
C ILE A 319 9.36 -2.55 7.12
N SER A 320 8.75 -1.37 7.05
CA SER A 320 9.42 -0.10 7.29
C SER A 320 8.61 0.81 8.23
N GLU A 321 9.27 1.83 8.77
CA GLU A 321 8.60 2.91 9.50
C GLU A 321 7.52 3.55 8.62
N GLY A 322 6.34 3.83 9.19
CA GLY A 322 5.17 4.30 8.46
C GLY A 322 4.25 3.20 7.92
N ASP A 323 4.69 1.94 7.86
CA ASP A 323 3.81 0.82 7.50
C ASP A 323 2.79 0.55 8.61
N LYS A 324 1.61 0.08 8.19
CA LYS A 324 0.51 -0.22 9.12
C LYS A 324 0.45 -1.70 9.46
N MET A 325 0.35 -1.99 10.75
CA MET A 325 0.12 -3.33 11.29
C MET A 325 -1.19 -3.40 12.08
N ALA A 326 -1.70 -4.60 12.25
CA ALA A 326 -2.87 -4.86 13.08
C ALA A 326 -2.84 -6.26 13.68
N GLY A 327 -3.50 -6.45 14.82
CA GLY A 327 -3.88 -7.79 15.30
C GLY A 327 -5.32 -8.13 14.90
N ARG A 328 -5.75 -9.35 15.25
CA ARG A 328 -7.10 -9.84 14.93
C ARG A 328 -8.20 -9.21 15.80
N HIS A 329 -7.83 -8.64 16.94
CA HIS A 329 -8.71 -8.05 17.95
C HIS A 329 -9.03 -6.56 17.69
N GLY A 330 -8.80 -6.07 16.47
CA GLY A 330 -9.09 -4.67 16.09
C GLY A 330 -8.10 -3.64 16.62
N ASN A 331 -6.99 -4.06 17.22
CA ASN A 331 -5.83 -3.21 17.47
C ASN A 331 -5.12 -2.91 16.14
N LYS A 332 -4.88 -1.64 15.85
CA LYS A 332 -4.21 -1.19 14.63
C LYS A 332 -3.20 -0.12 14.99
N GLY A 333 -2.08 -0.09 14.28
CA GLY A 333 -1.05 0.89 14.54
C GLY A 333 -0.12 1.10 13.37
N VAL A 334 0.59 2.21 13.41
CA VAL A 334 1.64 2.55 12.44
C VAL A 334 2.98 2.34 13.13
N ILE A 335 3.94 1.74 12.43
CA ILE A 335 5.29 1.59 12.96
C ILE A 335 5.92 2.98 13.04
N SER A 336 6.20 3.44 14.25
CA SER A 336 6.78 4.75 14.50
C SER A 336 8.29 4.73 14.44
N ARG A 337 8.90 3.64 14.94
CA ARG A 337 10.34 3.44 14.95
C ARG A 337 10.69 1.96 14.93
N ILE A 338 11.75 1.64 14.20
CA ILE A 338 12.42 0.34 14.28
C ILE A 338 13.63 0.50 15.17
N LEU A 339 13.64 -0.19 16.31
CA LEU A 339 14.71 -0.11 17.30
C LEU A 339 15.76 -1.20 17.08
N PRO A 340 17.06 -0.89 17.28
CA PRO A 340 18.10 -1.92 17.34
C PRO A 340 17.76 -3.00 18.36
N THR A 341 18.19 -4.23 18.10
CA THR A 341 17.82 -5.38 18.94
C THR A 341 18.36 -5.24 20.38
N GLU A 342 19.52 -4.60 20.51
CA GLU A 342 20.19 -4.27 21.77
C GLU A 342 19.44 -3.24 22.61
N ASP A 343 18.63 -2.37 22.01
CA ASP A 343 17.86 -1.35 22.73
C ASP A 343 16.47 -1.85 23.17
N MET A 344 16.05 -3.00 22.66
CA MET A 344 14.76 -3.60 22.97
C MET A 344 14.75 -4.14 24.41
N PRO A 345 13.63 -3.98 25.14
CA PRO A 345 13.42 -4.71 26.39
C PRO A 345 13.60 -6.22 26.19
N TYR A 346 14.24 -6.87 27.15
CA TYR A 346 14.52 -8.31 27.06
C TYR A 346 14.06 -9.07 28.31
N LEU A 347 13.74 -10.34 28.10
CA LEU A 347 13.35 -11.31 29.11
C LEU A 347 14.55 -11.70 30.01
N PRO A 348 14.32 -12.26 31.20
CA PRO A 348 15.41 -12.70 32.08
C PRO A 348 16.37 -13.75 31.47
N ASP A 349 15.95 -14.43 30.40
CA ASP A 349 16.78 -15.38 29.66
C ASP A 349 17.63 -14.74 28.54
N GLY A 350 17.55 -13.40 28.39
CA GLY A 350 18.27 -12.64 27.38
C GLY A 350 17.50 -12.45 26.06
N THR A 351 16.30 -13.02 25.92
CA THR A 351 15.52 -12.91 24.68
C THR A 351 14.89 -11.51 24.56
N PRO A 352 15.23 -10.72 23.52
CA PRO A 352 14.61 -9.42 23.29
C PRO A 352 13.17 -9.58 22.77
N VAL A 353 12.30 -8.64 23.12
CA VAL A 353 10.93 -8.60 22.59
C VAL A 353 10.93 -8.10 21.13
N ASP A 354 9.94 -8.53 20.36
CA ASP A 354 9.83 -8.19 18.94
C ASP A 354 9.03 -6.91 18.71
N ILE A 355 7.95 -6.73 19.49
CA ILE A 355 7.03 -5.60 19.37
C ILE A 355 6.72 -5.04 20.76
N ILE A 356 6.64 -3.71 20.86
CA ILE A 356 6.14 -3.04 22.06
C ILE A 356 4.82 -2.34 21.73
N LEU A 357 3.74 -2.76 22.41
CA LEU A 357 2.41 -2.18 22.27
C LEU A 357 2.04 -1.34 23.49
N ASN A 358 1.30 -0.26 23.25
CA ASN A 358 0.84 0.60 24.33
C ASN A 358 -0.34 -0.04 25.08
N PRO A 359 -0.25 -0.25 26.39
CA PRO A 359 -1.35 -0.84 27.16
C PRO A 359 -2.58 0.08 27.26
N LEU A 360 -2.43 1.40 27.10
CA LEU A 360 -3.54 2.37 27.26
C LEU A 360 -4.66 2.19 26.22
N GLY A 361 -4.33 1.60 25.07
CA GLY A 361 -5.31 1.32 24.02
C GLY A 361 -6.27 0.18 24.34
N VAL A 362 -5.96 -0.71 25.29
CA VAL A 362 -6.77 -1.90 25.56
C VAL A 362 -8.03 -1.57 26.37
N PRO A 363 -7.97 -0.88 27.53
CA PRO A 363 -9.14 -0.63 28.36
C PRO A 363 -10.20 0.23 27.67
N SER A 364 -9.79 1.27 26.95
CA SER A 364 -10.70 2.19 26.26
C SER A 364 -11.43 1.55 25.07
N ARG A 365 -10.90 0.44 24.56
CA ARG A 365 -11.41 -0.26 23.38
C ARG A 365 -12.09 -1.58 23.71
N MET A 366 -11.97 -2.04 24.95
CA MET A 366 -12.63 -3.25 25.44
C MET A 366 -12.36 -4.48 24.55
N ASN A 367 -11.12 -4.63 24.07
CA ASN A 367 -10.67 -5.77 23.27
C ASN A 367 -9.66 -6.61 24.05
N ILE A 368 -10.15 -7.22 25.14
CA ILE A 368 -9.34 -7.96 26.12
C ILE A 368 -8.84 -9.28 25.52
N GLY A 369 -9.51 -9.80 24.48
CA GLY A 369 -9.13 -11.03 23.79
C GLY A 369 -7.66 -11.05 23.36
N GLN A 370 -7.09 -9.89 22.98
CA GLN A 370 -5.67 -9.79 22.59
C GLN A 370 -4.70 -10.17 23.72
N LEU A 371 -5.06 -9.90 24.98
CA LEU A 371 -4.23 -10.23 26.14
C LEU A 371 -4.33 -11.73 26.44
N LEU A 372 -5.51 -12.33 26.26
CA LEU A 372 -5.72 -13.77 26.40
C LEU A 372 -4.99 -14.54 25.30
N GLU A 373 -5.04 -14.04 24.05
CA GLU A 373 -4.25 -14.57 22.93
C GLU A 373 -2.75 -14.52 23.27
N THR A 374 -2.27 -13.38 23.76
CA THR A 374 -0.86 -13.17 24.09
C THR A 374 -0.34 -14.16 25.12
N THR A 375 -1.09 -14.36 26.22
CA THR A 375 -0.66 -15.23 27.32
C THR A 375 -0.78 -16.71 26.95
N LEU A 376 -1.89 -17.14 26.34
CA LEU A 376 -2.05 -18.51 25.86
C LEU A 376 -1.02 -18.85 24.77
N GLY A 377 -0.75 -17.91 23.86
CA GLY A 377 0.25 -18.05 22.82
C GLY A 377 1.66 -18.24 23.39
N TRP A 378 1.97 -17.59 24.52
CA TRP A 378 3.25 -17.77 25.20
C TRP A 378 3.43 -19.19 25.76
N ALA A 379 2.41 -19.71 26.44
CA ALA A 379 2.39 -21.09 26.93
C ALA A 379 2.52 -22.11 25.79
N ALA A 380 1.71 -21.93 24.75
CA ALA A 380 1.69 -22.81 23.57
C ALA A 380 3.04 -22.84 22.84
N SER A 381 3.64 -21.66 22.64
CA SER A 381 4.96 -21.52 22.01
C SER A 381 6.05 -22.24 22.82
N ARG A 382 6.05 -22.11 24.15
CA ARG A 382 7.03 -22.79 25.02
C ARG A 382 6.87 -24.32 25.03
N ARG A 383 5.68 -24.84 24.78
CA ARG A 383 5.42 -26.28 24.57
C ARG A 383 5.69 -26.75 23.14
N GLY A 384 5.81 -25.84 22.18
CA GLY A 384 5.96 -26.16 20.76
C GLY A 384 4.66 -26.71 20.12
N ILE A 385 3.50 -26.26 20.61
CA ILE A 385 2.17 -26.67 20.10
C ILE A 385 1.40 -25.48 19.55
N LYS A 386 0.45 -25.74 18.64
CA LYS A 386 -0.60 -24.79 18.23
C LYS A 386 -1.91 -25.19 18.90
N ILE A 387 -2.68 -24.22 19.36
CA ILE A 387 -3.94 -24.41 20.11
C ILE A 387 -5.09 -23.79 19.30
N ALA A 388 -6.21 -24.50 19.22
CA ALA A 388 -7.45 -23.96 18.69
C ALA A 388 -8.40 -23.60 19.84
N THR A 389 -8.85 -22.34 19.87
CA THR A 389 -9.86 -21.82 20.78
C THR A 389 -11.08 -21.36 19.97
N PRO A 390 -12.12 -22.20 19.83
CA PRO A 390 -13.32 -21.85 19.08
C PRO A 390 -14.00 -20.58 19.62
N VAL A 391 -14.66 -19.85 18.74
CA VAL A 391 -15.44 -18.65 19.10
C VAL A 391 -16.60 -19.02 20.01
N PHE A 392 -16.77 -18.32 21.13
CA PHE A 392 -17.81 -18.54 22.16
C PHE A 392 -17.76 -19.89 22.91
N ASP A 393 -16.81 -20.78 22.58
CA ASP A 393 -16.59 -22.08 23.25
C ASP A 393 -15.07 -22.33 23.34
N GLY A 394 -14.36 -21.29 23.79
CA GLY A 394 -12.92 -21.21 23.82
C GLY A 394 -12.28 -21.66 25.13
N ALA A 395 -10.96 -21.48 25.23
CA ALA A 395 -10.22 -21.73 26.45
C ALA A 395 -10.65 -20.79 27.58
N SER A 396 -10.93 -21.33 28.77
CA SER A 396 -11.26 -20.52 29.94
C SER A 396 -10.01 -19.90 30.57
N GLU A 397 -10.17 -18.82 31.34
CA GLU A 397 -9.05 -18.19 32.05
C GLU A 397 -8.32 -19.17 32.99
N GLU A 398 -9.06 -20.08 33.65
CA GLU A 398 -8.48 -21.12 34.50
C GLU A 398 -7.59 -22.09 33.72
N GLN A 399 -8.03 -22.47 32.50
CA GLN A 399 -7.24 -23.32 31.61
C GLN A 399 -5.97 -22.59 31.13
N ILE A 400 -6.06 -21.30 30.79
CA ILE A 400 -4.91 -20.49 30.38
C ILE A 400 -3.89 -20.41 31.54
N ARG A 401 -4.35 -20.18 32.77
CA ARG A 401 -3.48 -20.16 33.96
C ARG A 401 -2.81 -21.51 34.19
N ALA A 402 -3.54 -22.61 34.04
CA ALA A 402 -2.98 -23.95 34.16
C ALA A 402 -1.94 -24.26 33.06
N GLU A 403 -2.18 -23.78 31.84
CA GLU A 403 -1.24 -23.93 30.72
C GLU A 403 0.07 -23.18 30.98
N LEU A 404 0.00 -21.94 31.48
CA LEU A 404 1.14 -21.13 31.91
C LEU A 404 1.92 -21.80 33.05
N ASP A 405 1.22 -22.26 34.09
CA ASP A 405 1.83 -22.94 35.24
C ASP A 405 2.57 -24.21 34.80
N GLY A 406 1.97 -24.99 33.90
CA GLY A 406 2.55 -26.21 33.36
C GLY A 406 3.84 -26.01 32.54
N VAL A 407 4.17 -24.77 32.14
CA VAL A 407 5.45 -24.42 31.49
C VAL A 407 6.38 -23.57 32.36
N GLY A 408 6.03 -23.36 33.64
CA GLY A 408 6.79 -22.55 34.59
C GLY A 408 6.74 -21.06 34.29
N LEU A 409 5.67 -20.57 33.66
CA LEU A 409 5.40 -19.14 33.45
C LEU A 409 4.46 -18.60 34.53
N PRO A 410 4.53 -17.30 34.87
CA PRO A 410 3.60 -16.67 35.82
C PRO A 410 2.15 -16.77 35.33
N GLN A 411 1.23 -17.14 36.24
CA GLN A 411 -0.19 -17.34 35.91
C GLN A 411 -0.90 -16.06 35.45
N ASP A 412 -0.39 -14.88 35.83
CA ASP A 412 -0.91 -13.58 35.38
C ASP A 412 -0.32 -13.10 34.06
N GLY A 413 0.57 -13.89 33.45
CA GLY A 413 1.24 -13.59 32.19
C GLY A 413 2.23 -12.42 32.27
N LYS A 414 2.60 -11.99 33.49
CA LYS A 414 3.50 -10.85 33.69
C LYS A 414 4.89 -11.31 34.12
N ILE A 415 5.91 -10.70 33.53
CA ILE A 415 7.31 -10.97 33.88
C ILE A 415 8.09 -9.66 33.98
N TYR A 416 9.15 -9.67 34.78
CA TYR A 416 10.10 -8.55 34.78
C TYR A 416 10.89 -8.55 33.48
N LEU A 417 10.91 -7.38 32.83
CA LEU A 417 11.78 -7.09 31.70
C LEU A 417 12.98 -6.27 32.17
N TYR A 418 14.04 -6.31 31.38
CA TYR A 418 15.22 -5.48 31.54
C TYR A 418 15.32 -4.51 30.36
N ASP A 419 15.72 -3.29 30.63
CA ASP A 419 15.99 -2.29 29.60
C ASP A 419 17.27 -2.69 28.85
N GLY A 420 17.17 -2.82 27.53
CA GLY A 420 18.29 -3.15 26.66
C GLY A 420 19.45 -2.15 26.72
N ARG A 421 19.13 -0.87 26.98
CA ARG A 421 20.11 0.23 26.93
C ARG A 421 20.94 0.36 28.19
N THR A 422 20.31 0.12 29.34
CA THR A 422 20.95 0.30 30.67
C THR A 422 21.28 -1.03 31.34
N GLY A 423 20.58 -2.10 30.96
CA GLY A 423 20.61 -3.39 31.64
C GLY A 423 19.83 -3.41 32.96
N GLU A 424 19.19 -2.29 33.34
CA GLU A 424 18.41 -2.20 34.57
C GLU A 424 17.04 -2.85 34.40
N ARG A 425 16.54 -3.45 35.48
CA ARG A 425 15.20 -4.06 35.50
C ARG A 425 14.15 -2.98 35.63
N PHE A 426 13.07 -3.06 34.85
CA PHE A 426 11.92 -2.17 35.03
C PHE A 426 11.24 -2.35 36.40
N ASP A 427 10.65 -1.27 36.92
CA ASP A 427 10.07 -1.22 38.27
C ASP A 427 8.91 -2.22 38.46
N ARG A 428 8.12 -2.47 37.42
CA ARG A 428 6.91 -3.30 37.45
C ARG A 428 6.99 -4.43 36.43
N PRO A 429 6.42 -5.60 36.73
CA PRO A 429 6.32 -6.68 35.76
C PRO A 429 5.31 -6.33 34.67
N THR A 430 5.63 -6.73 33.45
CA THR A 430 4.91 -6.38 32.21
C THR A 430 4.28 -7.61 31.61
N VAL A 431 3.10 -7.47 30.99
CA VAL A 431 2.48 -8.56 30.23
C VAL A 431 3.32 -8.80 28.98
N VAL A 432 3.81 -10.03 28.84
CA VAL A 432 4.60 -10.48 27.70
C VAL A 432 3.99 -11.77 27.15
N GLY A 433 4.11 -11.99 25.85
CA GLY A 433 3.72 -13.27 25.27
C GLY A 433 3.71 -13.26 23.76
N ILE A 434 3.10 -14.27 23.15
CA ILE A 434 3.08 -14.41 21.69
C ILE A 434 1.72 -14.03 21.15
N ILE A 435 1.70 -13.04 20.25
CA ILE A 435 0.48 -12.55 19.59
C ILE A 435 0.59 -12.71 18.08
N TYR A 436 -0.53 -12.90 17.39
CA TYR A 436 -0.58 -12.96 15.94
C TYR A 436 -0.79 -11.58 15.31
N MET A 437 0.23 -11.07 14.60
CA MET A 437 0.21 -9.74 13.99
C MET A 437 0.23 -9.81 12.47
N LEU A 438 -0.52 -8.92 11.83
CA LEU A 438 -0.70 -8.83 10.38
C LEU A 438 -0.02 -7.56 9.84
N LYS A 439 0.58 -7.66 8.66
CA LYS A 439 1.00 -6.51 7.85
C LYS A 439 -0.14 -6.13 6.91
N LEU A 440 -0.60 -4.88 6.96
CA LEU A 440 -1.70 -4.42 6.11
C LEU A 440 -1.19 -3.84 4.79
N ALA A 441 -2.04 -3.82 3.75
CA ALA A 441 -1.74 -3.26 2.43
C ALA A 441 -1.55 -1.73 2.41
N HIS A 442 -1.54 -1.09 3.59
CA HIS A 442 -1.34 0.33 3.77
C HIS A 442 0.15 0.62 3.99
N LEU A 443 0.94 0.51 2.93
CA LEU A 443 2.38 0.73 2.97
C LEU A 443 2.72 2.21 2.80
N VAL A 444 3.78 2.67 3.45
CA VAL A 444 4.18 4.09 3.42
C VAL A 444 4.69 4.51 2.04
N GLU A 445 5.41 3.61 1.36
CA GLU A 445 6.03 3.84 0.05
C GLU A 445 4.98 4.18 -1.03
N ASP A 446 3.79 3.60 -0.91
CA ASP A 446 2.67 3.88 -1.81
C ASP A 446 2.02 5.26 -1.53
N LYS A 447 2.17 5.80 -0.32
CA LYS A 447 1.46 6.99 0.14
C LYS A 447 2.28 8.27 0.12
N ILE A 448 3.61 8.18 0.22
CA ILE A 448 4.46 9.36 0.09
C ILE A 448 4.34 9.88 -1.35
N HIS A 449 3.99 11.16 -1.45
CA HIS A 449 3.91 11.90 -2.70
C HIS A 449 4.33 13.34 -2.44
N ALA A 450 5.23 13.84 -3.28
CA ALA A 450 5.68 15.21 -3.24
C ALA A 450 5.68 15.76 -4.66
N ARG A 451 5.32 17.03 -4.79
CA ARG A 451 5.25 17.75 -6.06
C ARG A 451 5.89 19.12 -5.89
N SER A 452 6.83 19.44 -6.77
CA SER A 452 7.29 20.82 -6.98
C SER A 452 6.44 21.46 -8.09
N THR A 453 6.65 21.02 -9.33
CA THR A 453 5.87 21.38 -10.51
C THR A 453 5.32 20.11 -11.17
N GLY A 454 4.37 20.26 -12.08
CA GLY A 454 3.74 19.10 -12.71
C GLY A 454 2.70 19.49 -13.75
N PRO A 455 1.92 18.54 -14.26
CA PRO A 455 0.88 18.83 -15.23
C PRO A 455 -0.29 19.61 -14.62
N TYR A 456 -1.01 20.28 -15.51
CA TYR A 456 -2.14 21.16 -15.20
C TYR A 456 -3.37 20.76 -16.03
N SER A 457 -4.54 21.08 -15.50
CA SER A 457 -5.83 20.96 -16.20
C SER A 457 -5.87 21.87 -17.41
N LEU A 458 -6.44 21.39 -18.53
CA LEU A 458 -6.56 22.18 -19.75
C LEU A 458 -7.49 23.39 -19.56
N VAL A 459 -8.57 23.22 -18.79
CA VAL A 459 -9.62 24.24 -18.64
C VAL A 459 -9.28 25.18 -17.48
N THR A 460 -9.13 24.63 -16.28
CA THR A 460 -8.97 25.44 -15.07
C THR A 460 -7.53 25.89 -14.82
N GLN A 461 -6.55 25.37 -15.57
CA GLN A 461 -5.12 25.60 -15.36
C GLN A 461 -4.60 25.24 -13.96
N GLN A 462 -5.40 24.54 -13.15
CA GLN A 462 -5.00 24.06 -11.82
C GLN A 462 -4.16 22.80 -11.91
N PRO A 463 -3.25 22.56 -10.93
CA PRO A 463 -2.57 21.28 -10.77
C PRO A 463 -3.53 20.09 -10.89
N LEU A 464 -3.18 19.09 -11.70
CA LEU A 464 -3.94 17.84 -11.75
C LEU A 464 -3.98 17.16 -10.36
N GLY A 465 -4.95 16.28 -10.13
CA GLY A 465 -5.08 15.53 -8.89
C GLY A 465 -4.47 14.13 -8.97
N GLY A 466 -3.98 13.63 -7.83
CA GLY A 466 -3.58 12.22 -7.68
C GLY A 466 -2.12 11.91 -8.03
N LYS A 467 -1.55 10.94 -7.30
CA LYS A 467 -0.13 10.53 -7.40
C LYS A 467 0.26 10.10 -8.81
N ALA A 468 -0.59 9.33 -9.49
CA ALA A 468 -0.32 8.80 -10.82
C ALA A 468 -0.11 9.89 -11.90
N GLN A 469 -0.64 11.09 -11.67
CA GLN A 469 -0.52 12.23 -12.58
C GLN A 469 0.50 13.28 -12.07
N PHE A 470 1.32 12.95 -11.07
CA PHE A 470 2.13 13.95 -10.35
C PHE A 470 1.27 15.13 -9.85
N GLY A 471 0.10 14.81 -9.30
CA GLY A 471 -0.89 15.78 -8.93
C GLY A 471 -0.53 16.62 -7.70
N GLY A 472 -1.17 17.78 -7.56
CA GLY A 472 -1.08 18.62 -6.37
C GLY A 472 -1.97 18.11 -5.24
N GLN A 473 -1.70 18.57 -4.02
CA GLN A 473 -2.60 18.36 -2.89
C GLN A 473 -3.75 19.37 -2.97
N ARG A 474 -4.97 18.92 -2.70
CA ARG A 474 -6.12 19.82 -2.63
C ARG A 474 -6.00 20.69 -1.39
N PHE A 475 -6.01 22.01 -1.60
CA PHE A 475 -6.21 23.01 -0.57
C PHE A 475 -7.70 23.36 -0.56
N GLY A 476 -8.45 22.85 0.43
CA GLY A 476 -9.89 22.97 0.49
C GLY A 476 -10.35 24.23 1.23
N GLU A 477 -11.67 24.42 1.25
CA GLU A 477 -12.31 25.54 1.95
C GLU A 477 -11.97 25.56 3.45
N MET A 478 -11.93 24.40 4.10
CA MET A 478 -11.56 24.31 5.51
C MET A 478 -10.10 24.74 5.78
N GLU A 479 -9.18 24.42 4.87
CA GLU A 479 -7.79 24.88 4.97
C GLU A 479 -7.64 26.38 4.67
N VAL A 480 -8.46 26.93 3.76
CA VAL A 480 -8.57 28.37 3.53
C VAL A 480 -8.99 29.08 4.82
N TRP A 481 -10.07 28.64 5.45
CA TRP A 481 -10.53 29.20 6.73
C TRP A 481 -9.47 29.15 7.82
N ALA A 482 -8.65 28.11 7.84
CA ALA A 482 -7.55 28.02 8.78
C ALA A 482 -6.55 29.16 8.57
N LEU A 483 -6.12 29.43 7.32
CA LEU A 483 -5.21 30.54 7.03
C LEU A 483 -5.84 31.92 7.26
N GLU A 484 -7.13 32.07 6.96
CA GLU A 484 -7.87 33.30 7.26
C GLU A 484 -7.90 33.58 8.77
N ALA A 485 -8.17 32.55 9.59
CA ALA A 485 -8.17 32.68 11.05
C ALA A 485 -6.79 33.07 11.62
N TYR A 486 -5.69 32.64 10.98
CA TYR A 486 -4.34 33.08 11.32
C TYR A 486 -4.02 34.50 10.84
N GLY A 487 -4.82 35.09 9.96
CA GLY A 487 -4.49 36.34 9.28
C GLY A 487 -3.33 36.20 8.29
N ALA A 488 -3.09 34.98 7.77
CA ALA A 488 -1.98 34.66 6.89
C ALA A 488 -2.27 35.05 5.43
N ALA A 489 -2.49 36.36 5.19
CA ALA A 489 -3.00 36.88 3.91
C ALA A 489 -2.10 36.52 2.71
N ASN A 490 -0.80 36.77 2.80
CA ASN A 490 0.15 36.48 1.72
C ASN A 490 0.25 34.97 1.44
N THR A 491 0.28 34.14 2.49
CA THR A 491 0.33 32.69 2.33
C THR A 491 -0.94 32.15 1.66
N LEU A 492 -2.10 32.70 2.03
CA LEU A 492 -3.36 32.34 1.39
C LEU A 492 -3.38 32.80 -0.07
N GLN A 493 -2.95 34.02 -0.36
CA GLN A 493 -2.86 34.56 -1.72
C GLN A 493 -1.95 33.67 -2.58
N GLU A 494 -0.78 33.26 -2.08
CA GLU A 494 0.12 32.34 -2.80
C GLU A 494 -0.55 31.01 -3.15
N MET A 495 -1.28 30.41 -2.20
CA MET A 495 -1.98 29.13 -2.40
C MET A 495 -3.09 29.24 -3.46
N LEU A 496 -3.79 30.38 -3.51
CA LEU A 496 -4.88 30.64 -4.45
C LEU A 496 -4.42 31.09 -5.83
N THR A 497 -3.16 31.52 -5.98
CA THR A 497 -2.65 32.13 -7.23
C THR A 497 -1.43 31.37 -7.78
N VAL A 498 -0.21 31.78 -7.43
CA VAL A 498 1.06 31.34 -8.03
C VAL A 498 1.39 29.86 -7.79
N LYS A 499 0.81 29.23 -6.76
CA LYS A 499 0.93 27.78 -6.53
C LYS A 499 -0.14 26.94 -7.25
N SER A 500 -1.11 27.59 -7.88
CA SER A 500 -2.26 26.95 -8.54
C SER A 500 -2.39 27.38 -10.00
N ASP A 501 -3.24 28.36 -10.30
CA ASP A 501 -3.75 28.67 -11.63
C ASP A 501 -3.39 30.07 -12.14
N ASP A 502 -2.57 30.84 -11.44
CA ASP A 502 -1.92 32.01 -12.04
C ASP A 502 -0.79 31.54 -12.98
N VAL A 503 -1.13 31.44 -14.27
CA VAL A 503 -0.24 30.90 -15.32
C VAL A 503 1.03 31.74 -15.49
N VAL A 504 0.92 33.06 -15.40
CA VAL A 504 2.07 33.97 -15.60
C VAL A 504 2.87 34.06 -14.30
N GLY A 505 2.19 34.24 -13.17
CA GLY A 505 2.83 34.32 -11.86
C GLY A 505 3.60 33.05 -11.52
N ARG A 506 3.05 31.85 -11.75
CA ARG A 506 3.75 30.60 -11.43
C ARG A 506 5.07 30.40 -12.19
N VAL A 507 5.13 30.82 -13.46
CA VAL A 507 6.34 30.71 -14.28
C VAL A 507 7.41 31.68 -13.78
N LYS A 508 7.02 32.93 -13.51
CA LYS A 508 7.91 33.95 -12.95
C LYS A 508 8.40 33.56 -11.56
N THR A 509 7.52 33.07 -10.70
CA THR A 509 7.88 32.58 -9.36
C THR A 509 8.91 31.47 -9.44
N TYR A 510 8.75 30.51 -10.35
CA TYR A 510 9.75 29.47 -10.56
C TYR A 510 11.10 30.05 -11.02
N GLU A 511 11.08 30.99 -11.95
CA GLU A 511 12.28 31.69 -12.43
C GLU A 511 12.98 32.48 -11.31
N SER A 512 12.24 33.26 -10.53
CA SER A 512 12.74 34.01 -9.37
C SER A 512 13.38 33.08 -8.35
N ILE A 513 12.75 31.93 -8.02
CA ILE A 513 13.32 30.94 -7.10
C ILE A 513 14.64 30.38 -7.62
N VAL A 514 14.73 30.06 -8.92
CA VAL A 514 15.97 29.55 -9.53
C VAL A 514 17.08 30.59 -9.54
N LYS A 515 16.74 31.87 -9.74
CA LYS A 515 17.70 32.98 -9.74
C LYS A 515 18.05 33.50 -8.34
N GLY A 516 17.26 33.15 -7.32
CA GLY A 516 17.38 33.73 -5.97
C GLY A 516 16.88 35.18 -5.88
N GLU A 517 15.96 35.56 -6.76
CA GLU A 517 15.32 36.88 -6.79
C GLU A 517 14.02 36.87 -5.97
N GLU A 518 13.53 38.06 -5.60
CA GLU A 518 12.23 38.17 -4.92
C GLU A 518 11.09 37.69 -5.83
N ILE A 519 10.07 37.11 -5.20
CA ILE A 519 8.88 36.61 -5.89
C ILE A 519 8.04 37.80 -6.33
N VAL A 520 7.60 37.79 -7.59
CA VAL A 520 6.75 38.83 -8.18
C VAL A 520 5.34 38.75 -7.60
N GLU A 521 4.65 39.89 -7.52
CA GLU A 521 3.25 39.95 -7.11
C GLU A 521 2.35 39.05 -7.97
N ALA A 522 1.35 38.45 -7.32
CA ALA A 522 0.41 37.53 -7.95
C ALA A 522 -0.51 38.25 -8.92
N GLY A 523 -0.79 37.62 -10.06
CA GLY A 523 -1.79 38.07 -11.02
C GLY A 523 -3.19 37.51 -10.73
N VAL A 524 -4.11 37.76 -11.67
CA VAL A 524 -5.48 37.26 -11.58
C VAL A 524 -5.53 35.75 -11.87
N PRO A 525 -6.10 34.93 -10.96
CA PRO A 525 -6.32 33.50 -11.15
C PRO A 525 -7.04 33.16 -12.45
N GLU A 526 -6.61 32.11 -13.15
CA GLU A 526 -7.28 31.68 -14.38
C GLU A 526 -8.71 31.20 -14.11
N SER A 527 -8.96 30.56 -12.96
CA SER A 527 -10.31 30.15 -12.54
C SER A 527 -11.30 31.30 -12.46
N PHE A 528 -10.86 32.50 -12.06
CA PHE A 528 -11.69 33.69 -12.05
C PHE A 528 -12.02 34.17 -13.47
N LYS A 529 -11.05 34.15 -14.39
CA LYS A 529 -11.30 34.48 -15.80
C LYS A 529 -12.29 33.50 -16.44
N VAL A 530 -12.13 32.21 -16.17
CA VAL A 530 -13.05 31.15 -16.62
C VAL A 530 -14.46 31.43 -16.08
N LEU A 531 -14.61 31.73 -14.79
CA LEU A 531 -15.91 32.09 -14.18
C LEU A 531 -16.57 33.28 -14.89
N VAL A 532 -15.82 34.36 -15.16
CA VAL A 532 -16.34 35.53 -15.86
C VAL A 532 -16.84 35.16 -17.27
N LYS A 533 -16.09 34.34 -18.01
CA LYS A 533 -16.49 33.88 -19.34
C LYS A 533 -17.72 32.96 -19.29
N GLU A 534 -17.80 32.07 -18.31
CA GLU A 534 -18.96 31.20 -18.10
C GLU A 534 -20.23 31.99 -17.79
N LEU A 535 -20.15 32.99 -16.90
CA LEU A 535 -21.29 33.85 -16.59
C LEU A 535 -21.70 34.73 -17.79
N ARG A 536 -20.74 35.25 -18.56
CA ARG A 536 -21.03 35.96 -19.82
C ARG A 536 -21.72 35.07 -20.85
N SER A 537 -21.37 33.79 -20.91
CA SER A 537 -22.02 32.82 -21.81
C SER A 537 -23.51 32.60 -21.49
N LEU A 538 -23.93 32.88 -20.25
CA LEU A 538 -25.33 32.83 -19.82
C LEU A 538 -26.10 34.12 -20.13
N GLY A 539 -25.46 35.12 -20.76
CA GLY A 539 -26.06 36.42 -21.06
C GLY A 539 -25.97 37.43 -19.91
N LEU A 540 -25.14 37.17 -18.89
CA LEU A 540 -24.88 38.13 -17.81
C LEU A 540 -23.71 39.07 -18.20
N SER A 541 -23.92 40.38 -18.14
CA SER A 541 -22.85 41.35 -18.37
C SER A 541 -22.03 41.54 -17.09
N ILE A 542 -20.85 40.93 -17.04
CA ILE A 542 -19.90 41.07 -15.93
C ILE A 542 -18.68 41.82 -16.43
N GLU A 543 -18.36 42.93 -15.77
CA GLU A 543 -17.20 43.78 -16.05
C GLU A 543 -16.40 43.94 -14.75
N VAL A 544 -15.07 43.90 -14.88
CA VAL A 544 -14.16 44.17 -13.76
C VAL A 544 -13.70 45.59 -13.89
N ILE A 545 -13.85 46.36 -12.82
CA ILE A 545 -13.66 47.80 -12.78
C ILE A 545 -12.52 48.10 -11.81
N ASN A 546 -11.62 49.03 -12.16
CA ASN A 546 -10.56 49.50 -11.27
C ASN A 546 -11.05 50.66 -10.37
N GLU A 547 -10.15 51.25 -9.57
CA GLU A 547 -10.47 52.38 -8.70
C GLU A 547 -10.95 53.63 -9.47
N ASP A 548 -10.57 53.77 -10.76
CA ASP A 548 -10.91 54.90 -11.63
C ASP A 548 -12.21 54.70 -12.44
N GLU A 549 -13.02 53.71 -12.11
CA GLU A 549 -14.22 53.29 -12.86
C GLU A 549 -13.96 52.84 -14.32
N GLU A 550 -12.71 52.51 -14.66
CA GLU A 550 -12.34 51.99 -15.97
C GLU A 550 -12.49 50.46 -16.04
N THR A 551 -12.99 49.97 -17.17
CA THR A 551 -13.13 48.53 -17.40
C THR A 551 -11.78 47.88 -17.70
N VAL A 552 -11.47 46.81 -16.97
CA VAL A 552 -10.26 45.99 -17.16
C VAL A 552 -10.60 44.82 -18.07
N ASP A 553 -10.05 44.83 -19.28
CA ASP A 553 -10.18 43.72 -20.21
C ASP A 553 -9.09 42.65 -19.98
N PHE A 554 -9.53 41.41 -19.81
CA PHE A 554 -8.68 40.23 -19.77
C PHE A 554 -8.28 39.83 -21.21
N SER A 555 -7.27 40.48 -21.78
CA SER A 555 -6.73 40.10 -23.09
C SER A 555 -5.92 38.80 -23.03
N GLU A 556 -6.06 37.93 -24.03
CA GLU A 556 -5.41 36.59 -24.12
C GLU A 556 -3.95 36.62 -24.61
N ASP A 557 -3.39 37.78 -24.96
CA ASP A 557 -2.07 37.85 -25.60
C ASP A 557 -0.90 37.70 -24.60
N THR A 558 -0.20 36.58 -24.65
CA THR A 558 1.01 36.28 -23.83
C THR A 558 2.29 37.02 -24.25
N SER A 559 2.18 38.19 -24.90
CA SER A 559 3.35 39.00 -25.23
C SER A 559 3.79 39.82 -24.00
N GLY A 560 5.10 40.00 -23.82
CA GLY A 560 5.77 40.40 -22.58
C GLY A 560 5.43 41.77 -21.97
N ASP A 561 4.36 42.44 -22.41
CA ASP A 561 3.98 43.79 -22.00
C ASP A 561 2.79 43.84 -20.99
N LEU A 562 2.33 42.68 -20.52
CA LEU A 562 1.11 42.55 -19.70
C LEU A 562 1.25 42.95 -18.22
N LEU A 563 2.47 43.17 -17.72
CA LEU A 563 2.68 43.67 -16.36
C LEU A 563 2.01 45.05 -16.17
N SER A 564 2.00 45.90 -17.21
CA SER A 564 1.52 47.28 -17.10
C SER A 564 0.01 47.44 -16.87
N LYS A 565 -0.81 46.39 -17.13
CA LYS A 565 -2.28 46.45 -16.96
C LYS A 565 -2.81 45.60 -15.80
N LEU A 566 -2.08 44.56 -15.39
CA LEU A 566 -2.41 43.76 -14.20
C LEU A 566 -2.13 44.51 -12.89
N ASP A 567 -1.16 45.44 -12.88
CA ASP A 567 -0.83 46.35 -11.77
C ASP A 567 -2.01 47.26 -11.34
N ARG A 568 -3.13 47.27 -12.08
CA ARG A 568 -4.31 48.10 -11.79
C ARG A 568 -5.40 47.37 -10.98
N ILE A 569 -5.30 46.06 -10.79
CA ILE A 569 -6.21 45.33 -9.90
C ILE A 569 -5.50 45.15 -8.56
N ASN A 570 -5.94 45.92 -7.56
CA ASN A 570 -5.38 45.86 -6.22
C ASN A 570 -5.81 44.56 -5.51
N LEU A 571 -5.06 43.49 -5.71
CA LEU A 571 -5.27 42.21 -5.04
C LEU A 571 -4.83 42.23 -3.57
N SER A 572 -4.13 43.28 -3.11
CA SER A 572 -3.68 43.43 -1.72
C SER A 572 -4.79 43.89 -0.77
N GLY A 573 -5.87 44.48 -1.30
CA GLY A 573 -7.02 44.95 -0.52
C GLY A 573 -6.75 46.18 0.34
N PHE A 574 -5.55 46.77 0.29
CA PHE A 574 -5.24 48.03 0.97
C PHE A 574 -5.49 49.21 0.04
N GLU A 575 -6.42 50.10 0.37
CA GLU A 575 -6.51 51.41 -0.28
C GLU A 575 -5.15 52.10 -0.17
N LYS A 576 -4.62 52.63 -1.28
CA LYS A 576 -3.44 53.49 -1.23
C LYS A 576 -3.82 54.75 -0.46
N THR A 577 -3.47 54.82 0.82
CA THR A 577 -3.56 56.07 1.57
C THR A 577 -2.61 57.08 0.94
N GLU A 578 -3.18 58.13 0.34
CA GLU A 578 -2.43 59.28 -0.15
C GLU A 578 -1.53 59.83 0.97
N ALA A 579 -0.24 60.03 0.66
CA ALA A 579 0.75 60.60 1.56
C ALA A 579 0.66 62.13 1.64
#